data_AF-A0A3C1URI2-F1
#
_entry.id   AF-A0A3C1URI2-F1
#
_cell.length_a   1.000
_cell.length_b   1.000
_cell.length_c   1.000
_cell.angle_alpha   90.00
_cell.angle_beta   90.00
_cell.angle_gamma   90.00
#
_symmetry.space_group_name_H-M   'P 1'
#
loop_
_entity.id
_entity.type
_entity.pdbx_description
1 polymer ?
#
loop_
_entity_poly.entity_id
_entity_poly.type
_entity_poly.pdbx_seq_one_letter_code
_entity_poly.pdbx_strand_id
1 'polypeptide(L)' 'LYNMDEDRTEIHDLASMHPQRVKQMAAEWLQIARDKERLKGRHIAPVKSRLQSLNFRKSTLTGSASKN' A
#
# COMPACT_ATOMS: atom_id res chain seq x y z
N LEU A 1 -2.63 -10.90 -8.07
CA LEU A 1 -2.23 -12.31 -7.92
C LEU A 1 -1.72 -12.76 -9.26
N TYR A 2 -0.48 -13.21 -9.34
CA TYR A 2 0.15 -13.53 -10.62
C TYR A 2 0.62 -14.98 -10.63
N ASN A 3 0.52 -15.62 -11.79
CA ASN A 3 1.09 -16.94 -12.00
C ASN A 3 2.51 -16.76 -12.55
N MET A 4 3.52 -16.96 -11.70
CA MET A 4 4.92 -16.76 -12.11
C MET A 4 5.41 -17.80 -13.12
N ASP A 5 4.78 -18.98 -13.19
CA ASP A 5 5.19 -20.04 -14.11
C ASP A 5 4.71 -19.75 -15.54
N GLU A 6 3.50 -19.21 -15.67
CA GLU A 6 2.87 -18.89 -16.97
C GLU A 6 3.09 -17.44 -17.41
N ASP A 7 3.18 -16.51 -16.45
CA ASP A 7 3.36 -15.07 -16.67
C ASP A 7 4.44 -14.53 -15.73
N ARG A 8 5.69 -14.71 -16.16
CA ARG A 8 6.88 -14.16 -15.51
C ARG A 8 6.93 -12.63 -15.52
N THR A 9 6.08 -11.97 -16.31
CA THR A 9 6.04 -10.51 -16.45
C THR A 9 4.98 -9.84 -15.58
N GLU A 10 4.19 -10.63 -14.83
CA GLU A 10 3.16 -10.12 -13.91
C GLU A 10 2.14 -9.18 -14.58
N ILE A 11 1.86 -9.39 -15.87
CA ILE A 11 0.95 -8.53 -16.64
C ILE A 11 -0.50 -8.84 -16.28
N HIS A 12 -0.83 -10.12 -16.08
CA HIS A 12 -2.21 -10.58 -15.93
C HIS A 12 -2.57 -10.76 -14.46
N ASP A 13 -3.32 -9.79 -13.91
CA ASP A 13 -3.83 -9.90 -12.55
C ASP A 13 -5.00 -10.89 -12.43
N LEU A 14 -4.78 -11.97 -11.68
CA LEU A 14 -5.75 -13.01 -11.38
C LEU A 14 -6.50 -12.79 -10.05
N ALA A 15 -6.30 -11.66 -9.38
CA ALA A 15 -6.87 -11.40 -8.05
C ALA A 15 -8.40 -11.54 -8.03
N SER A 16 -9.08 -10.98 -9.04
CA SER A 16 -10.54 -11.06 -9.17
C SER A 16 -11.06 -12.47 -9.40
N MET A 17 -10.26 -13.33 -10.03
CA MET A 17 -10.63 -14.73 -10.31
C MET A 17 -10.42 -15.64 -9.10
N HIS A 18 -9.44 -15.34 -8.24
CA HIS A 18 -9.11 -16.15 -7.06
C HIS A 18 -9.10 -15.33 -5.76
N PRO A 19 -10.23 -14.75 -5.34
CA PRO A 19 -10.29 -13.86 -4.17
C PRO A 19 -9.92 -14.60 -2.87
N GLN A 20 -10.25 -15.89 -2.76
CA GLN A 20 -9.89 -16.69 -1.60
C GLN A 20 -8.37 -16.87 -1.45
N ARG A 21 -7.65 -17.03 -2.57
CA ARG A 21 -6.19 -17.18 -2.57
C ARG A 21 -5.52 -15.88 -2.16
N VAL A 22 -6.02 -14.75 -2.67
CA VAL A 22 -5.57 -13.41 -2.26
C VAL A 22 -5.75 -13.21 -0.76
N LYS A 23 -6.89 -13.63 -0.19
CA LYS A 23 -7.15 -13.53 1.26
C LYS A 23 -6.16 -14.36 2.09
N GLN A 24 -5.84 -15.57 1.65
CA GLN A 24 -4.84 -16.42 2.32
C GLN A 24 -3.45 -15.78 2.28
N MET A 25 -3.01 -15.32 1.10
CA MET A 25 -1.71 -14.67 0.94
C MET A 25 -1.59 -13.39 1.76
N ALA A 26 -2.67 -12.59 1.84
CA ALA A 26 -2.70 -11.41 2.69
C ALA A 26 -2.53 -11.75 4.18
N ALA A 27 -3.11 -12.86 4.65
CA ALA A 27 -2.93 -13.32 6.02
C ALA A 27 -1.49 -13.80 6.29
N GLU A 28 -0.90 -14.56 5.36
CA GLU A 28 0.50 -15.00 5.44
C GLU A 28 1.47 -13.81 5.45
N TRP A 29 1.24 -12.82 4.59
CA TRP A 29 2.02 -11.59 4.55
C TRP A 29 1.99 -10.84 5.89
N LEU A 30 0.80 -10.68 6.47
CA LEU A 30 0.63 -10.03 7.78
C LEU A 30 1.33 -10.81 8.90
N GLN A 31 1.33 -12.14 8.83
CA GLN A 31 2.05 -12.97 9.79
C GLN A 31 3.57 -12.77 9.68
N ILE A 32 4.12 -12.76 8.46
CA ILE A 32 5.54 -12.49 8.22
C ILE A 32 5.94 -11.10 8.73
N ALA A 33 5.14 -10.08 8.43
CA ALA A 33 5.36 -8.71 8.87
C ALA A 33 5.39 -8.58 10.42
N ARG A 34 4.50 -9.30 11.11
CA ARG A 34 4.45 -9.33 12.57
C ARG A 34 5.62 -10.10 13.18
N ASP A 35 5.91 -11.29 12.67
CA ASP A 35 6.76 -12.25 13.37
C ASP A 35 8.23 -12.14 12.95
N LYS A 36 8.50 -11.97 11.66
CA LYS A 36 9.87 -11.87 11.12
C LYS A 36 10.38 -10.44 11.13
N GLU A 37 9.60 -9.51 10.60
CA GLU A 37 10.00 -8.10 10.53
C GLU A 37 9.73 -7.35 11.85
N ARG A 38 8.96 -7.97 12.76
CA ARG A 38 8.64 -7.42 14.10
C ARG A 38 8.03 -6.02 14.01
N LEU A 39 7.27 -5.75 12.95
CA LEU A 39 6.57 -4.48 12.77
C LEU A 39 5.52 -4.29 13.86
N LYS A 40 5.39 -3.07 14.39
CA LYS A 40 4.50 -2.75 15.52
C LYS A 40 3.63 -1.53 15.24
N GLY A 41 2.58 -1.39 16.04
CA GLY A 41 1.70 -0.22 16.04
C GLY A 41 1.04 0.00 14.67
N ARG A 42 1.27 1.19 14.09
CA ARG A 42 0.61 1.61 12.85
C ARG A 42 1.07 0.82 11.61
N HIS A 43 2.21 0.12 11.68
CA HIS A 43 2.76 -0.64 10.55
C HIS A 43 2.00 -1.95 10.27
N ILE A 44 1.36 -2.53 11.28
CA ILE A 44 0.53 -3.74 11.15
C ILE A 44 -0.97 -3.44 11.22
N ALA A 45 -1.32 -2.16 11.37
CA ALA A 45 -2.71 -1.75 11.44
C ALA A 45 -3.38 -1.91 10.07
N PRO A 46 -4.65 -2.38 10.02
CA PRO A 46 -5.37 -2.46 8.76
C PRO A 46 -5.47 -1.07 8.12
N VAL A 47 -5.49 -1.05 6.78
CA VAL A 47 -5.68 0.20 6.05
C VAL A 47 -7.04 0.79 6.39
N LYS A 48 -7.10 2.12 6.55
CA LYS A 48 -8.37 2.80 6.83
C LYS A 48 -9.29 2.64 5.61
N SER A 49 -10.57 2.39 5.87
CA SER A 49 -11.61 2.32 4.83
C SER A 49 -11.89 3.65 4.13
N ARG A 50 -11.42 4.77 4.68
CA ARG A 50 -11.61 6.12 4.14
C ARG A 50 -10.29 6.75 3.74
N LEU A 51 -10.27 7.34 2.55
CA LEU A 51 -9.18 8.19 2.07
C LEU A 51 -8.94 9.36 3.05
N GLN A 52 -7.69 9.59 3.41
CA GLN A 52 -7.33 10.77 4.19
C GLN A 52 -7.32 11.99 3.27
N SER A 53 -7.97 13.07 3.72
CA SER A 53 -7.88 14.36 3.04
C SER A 53 -6.45 14.87 3.12
N LEU A 54 -5.85 15.19 1.98
CA LEU A 54 -4.53 15.82 1.90
C LEU A 54 -4.70 17.34 2.00
N ASN A 55 -4.06 17.94 3.01
CA ASN A 55 -3.99 19.39 3.11
C ASN A 55 -2.71 19.86 2.43
N PHE A 56 -2.85 20.44 1.25
CA PHE A 56 -1.74 21.08 0.56
C PHE A 56 -1.44 22.44 1.20
N ARG A 57 -0.16 22.82 1.30
CA ARG A 57 0.19 24.19 1.68
C ARG A 57 -0.41 25.16 0.67
N LYS A 58 -0.89 26.30 1.16
CA LYS A 58 -1.25 27.43 0.29
C LYS A 58 -0.01 27.85 -0.51
N SER A 59 -0.19 28.03 -1.82
CA SER A 59 0.86 28.45 -2.74
C SER A 59 1.56 29.72 -2.24
N THR A 60 2.90 29.73 -2.26
CA THR A 60 3.73 30.88 -1.86
C THR A 60 4.00 31.85 -3.01
N LEU A 61 3.24 31.80 -4.10
CA LEU A 61 3.36 32.75 -5.22
C LEU A 61 3.22 34.23 -4.80
N THR A 62 2.70 34.51 -3.61
CA THR A 62 2.59 35.85 -3.03
C THR A 62 3.46 36.07 -1.79
N GLY A 63 4.38 35.14 -1.47
CA GLY A 63 5.29 35.25 -0.34
C GLY A 63 6.45 36.20 -0.64
N SER A 64 6.72 37.13 0.28
CA SER A 64 7.82 38.12 0.26
C SER A 64 9.25 37.54 0.28
N ALA A 65 9.43 36.27 -0.07
CA ALA A 65 10.71 35.56 -0.05
C ALA A 65 11.66 35.93 -1.21
N SER A 66 11.26 36.85 -2.08
CA SER A 66 12.07 37.35 -3.20
C SER A 66 12.33 38.86 -3.13
N LYS A 67 12.47 39.42 -1.92
CA LYS A 67 13.11 40.72 -1.74
C LYS A 67 14.44 40.52 -1.01
N ASN A 68 15.49 40.35 -1.79
CA ASN A 68 16.86 40.80 -1.49
C ASN A 68 17.54 41.07 -2.82
#